data_AF-A0A800N2M2-F1
#
_entry.id   AF-A0A800N2M2-F1
#
_cell.length_a   1.000
_cell.length_b   1.000
_cell.length_c   1.000
_cell.angle_alpha   90.00
_cell.angle_beta   90.00
_cell.angle_gamma   90.00
#
_symmetry.space_group_name_H-M   'P 1'
#
loop_
_entity.id
_entity.type
_entity.pdbx_description
1 polymer ?
#
loop_
_entity_poly.entity_id
_entity_poly.type
_entity_poly.pdbx_seq_one_letter_code
_entity_poly.pdbx_strand_id
1 'polypeptide(L)'
;MNCRVMEGKILPAPAVAGILRDNFVEVRLHCDLGSNAKANKALQLELANSLALPIFVIMDPESREVLKIHEGLAFAGDFAEFLASAN
;
A
#
# COMPACT_ATOMS: atom_id res chain seq x y z
N MET A 1 4.52 11.62 -8.98
CA MET A 1 3.21 12.31 -9.00
C MET A 1 2.11 11.42 -8.41
N ASN A 2 1.98 10.18 -8.89
CA ASN A 2 0.91 9.26 -8.48
C ASN A 2 0.88 8.94 -6.97
N CYS A 3 2.03 8.79 -6.30
CA CYS A 3 2.07 8.57 -4.84
C CYS A 3 1.42 9.71 -4.05
N ARG A 4 1.69 10.96 -4.44
CA ARG A 4 1.12 12.14 -3.77
C ARG A 4 -0.38 12.27 -3.95
N VAL A 5 -0.90 11.81 -5.10
CA VAL A 5 -2.35 11.77 -5.33
C VAL A 5 -2.99 10.73 -4.43
N MET A 6 -2.41 9.53 -4.32
CA MET A 6 -2.88 8.51 -3.40
C MET A 6 -2.89 9.03 -1.96
N GLU A 7 -1.75 9.53 -1.47
CA GLU A 7 -1.59 10.05 -0.10
C GLU A 7 -2.52 11.24 0.20
N GLY A 8 -2.69 12.17 -0.74
CA GLY A 8 -3.39 13.42 -0.50
C GLY A 8 -4.90 13.36 -0.76
N LYS A 9 -5.37 12.41 -1.57
CA LYS A 9 -6.78 12.36 -1.99
C LYS A 9 -7.46 11.03 -1.75
N ILE A 10 -6.77 9.91 -1.95
CA ILE A 10 -7.40 8.59 -1.99
C ILE A 10 -7.38 7.92 -0.62
N LEU A 11 -6.21 7.79 0.00
CA LEU A 11 -6.06 7.23 1.34
C LEU A 11 -6.87 7.98 2.43
N PRO A 12 -6.93 9.33 2.44
CA PRO A 12 -7.74 10.06 3.42
C PRO A 12 -9.22 10.16 3.04
N ALA A 13 -9.65 9.64 1.88
CA ALA A 13 -11.06 9.68 1.50
C ALA A 13 -11.89 8.90 2.53
N PRO A 14 -13.07 9.39 2.97
CA PRO A 14 -13.86 8.73 4.01
C PRO A 14 -14.17 7.26 3.73
N ALA A 15 -14.40 6.90 2.47
CA ALA A 15 -14.65 5.52 2.03
C ALA A 15 -13.46 4.57 2.23
N VAL A 16 -12.24 5.10 2.29
CA VAL A 16 -10.99 4.32 2.42
C VAL A 16 -10.44 4.42 3.85
N ALA A 17 -10.40 5.64 4.40
CA ALA A 17 -9.80 5.92 5.70
C ALA A 17 -10.45 5.13 6.85
N GLY A 18 -11.77 4.92 6.81
CA GLY A 18 -12.47 4.10 7.80
C GLY A 18 -11.99 2.65 7.77
N ILE A 19 -11.93 2.05 6.57
CA ILE A 19 -11.48 0.67 6.37
C ILE A 19 -10.03 0.50 6.84
N LEU A 20 -9.14 1.43 6.44
CA LEU A 20 -7.72 1.40 6.84
C LEU A 20 -7.56 1.48 8.36
N ARG A 21 -8.27 2.40 9.02
CA ARG A 21 -8.15 2.60 10.47
C ARG A 21 -8.68 1.40 11.26
N ASP A 22 -9.78 0.82 10.81
CA ASP A 22 -10.53 -0.15 11.60
C ASP A 22 -10.02 -1.60 11.36
N ASN A 23 -9.43 -1.88 10.19
CA ASN A 23 -9.06 -3.25 9.78
C ASN A 23 -7.57 -3.47 9.46
N PHE A 24 -6.75 -2.40 9.35
CA PHE A 24 -5.37 -2.53 8.88
C PHE A 24 -4.37 -1.81 9.81
N VAL A 25 -3.12 -2.27 9.78
CA VAL A 25 -1.98 -1.56 10.36
C VAL A 25 -1.14 -0.98 9.23
N GLU A 26 -1.01 0.34 9.20
CA GLU A 26 -0.29 1.03 8.13
C GLU A 26 1.23 0.97 8.33
N VAL A 27 1.96 0.57 7.28
CA VAL A 27 3.42 0.64 7.20
C VAL A 27 3.80 1.43 5.95
N ARG A 28 4.64 2.46 6.12
CA ARG A 28 5.13 3.29 5.01
C ARG A 28 6.60 2.99 4.71
N LEU A 29 6.86 2.50 3.49
CA LEU A 29 8.20 2.26 2.99
C LEU A 29 8.60 3.35 2.00
N HIS A 30 9.53 4.22 2.42
CA HIS A 30 10.17 5.16 1.51
C HIS A 30 11.36 4.48 0.83
N CYS A 31 11.26 4.26 -0.48
CA CYS A 31 12.21 3.46 -1.27
C CYS A 31 13.19 4.30 -2.11
N ASP A 32 13.01 5.62 -2.14
CA ASP A 32 13.76 6.56 -2.98
C ASP A 32 14.84 7.33 -2.21
N LEU A 33 14.56 7.73 -0.96
CA LEU A 33 15.44 8.57 -0.15
C LEU A 33 15.52 8.10 1.31
N GLY A 34 16.62 8.46 1.98
CA GLY A 34 16.88 8.15 3.38
C GLY A 34 17.80 6.96 3.60
N SER A 35 18.25 6.77 4.85
CA SER A 35 19.21 5.73 5.22
C SER A 35 18.70 4.30 4.95
N ASN A 36 17.38 4.11 4.95
CA ASN A 36 16.74 2.81 4.78
C ASN A 36 16.23 2.54 3.35
N ALA A 37 16.39 3.49 2.41
CA ALA A 37 15.80 3.39 1.06
C ALA A 37 16.20 2.10 0.34
N LYS A 38 17.48 1.69 0.43
CA LYS A 38 17.97 0.45 -0.18
C LYS A 38 17.31 -0.80 0.41
N ALA A 39 17.16 -0.85 1.74
CA ALA A 39 16.53 -1.98 2.42
C ALA A 39 15.04 -2.05 2.11
N ASN A 40 14.36 -0.89 2.11
CA ASN A 40 12.94 -0.78 1.75
C ASN A 40 12.68 -1.19 0.30
N LYS A 41 13.56 -0.82 -0.64
CA LYS A 41 13.44 -1.23 -2.04
C LYS A 41 13.66 -2.73 -2.24
N ALA A 42 14.55 -3.35 -1.45
CA ALA A 42 14.70 -4.79 -1.45
C ALA A 42 13.43 -5.49 -0.93
N LEU A 43 12.88 -5.01 0.18
CA LEU A 43 11.62 -5.51 0.74
C LEU A 43 10.43 -5.29 -0.22
N GLN A 44 10.38 -4.15 -0.92
CA GLN A 44 9.38 -3.91 -1.97
C GLN A 44 9.45 -4.98 -3.06
N LEU A 45 10.65 -5.29 -3.55
CA LEU A 45 10.84 -6.33 -4.57
C LEU A 45 10.48 -7.73 -4.04
N GLU A 46 10.81 -8.02 -2.79
CA GLU A 46 10.46 -9.28 -2.12
C GLU A 46 8.94 -9.46 -2.01
N LEU A 47 8.22 -8.44 -1.53
CA LEU A 47 6.79 -8.53 -1.26
C LEU A 47 5.94 -8.39 -2.51
N ALA A 48 6.31 -7.48 -3.41
CA ALA A 48 5.45 -7.09 -4.52
C ALA A 48 5.96 -7.55 -5.90
N ASN A 49 7.19 -8.09 -5.97
CA ASN A 49 7.87 -8.45 -7.21
C ASN A 49 7.87 -7.33 -8.28
N SER A 50 7.80 -6.07 -7.84
CA SER A 50 7.71 -4.89 -8.69
C SER A 50 8.40 -3.70 -8.04
N LEU A 51 9.02 -2.85 -8.85
CA LEU A 51 9.63 -1.58 -8.44
C LEU A 51 8.75 -0.37 -8.79
N ALA A 52 7.51 -0.60 -9.24
CA ALA A 52 6.56 0.47 -9.53
C ALA A 52 6.20 1.26 -8.27
N LEU A 53 5.90 2.54 -8.42
CA LEU A 53 5.42 3.39 -7.34
C LEU A 53 4.26 4.27 -7.82
N PRO A 54 3.20 4.46 -7.00
CA PRO A 54 2.98 3.83 -5.71
C PRO A 54 2.63 2.34 -5.86
N ILE A 55 2.92 1.55 -4.82
CA ILE A 55 2.54 0.14 -4.74
C ILE A 55 2.03 -0.14 -3.33
N PHE A 56 0.95 -0.90 -3.24
CA PHE A 56 0.30 -1.24 -1.98
C PHE A 56 0.24 -2.75 -1.85
N VAL A 57 0.61 -3.25 -0.69
CA VAL A 57 0.62 -4.67 -0.37
C VAL A 57 -0.25 -4.88 0.86
N ILE A 58 -1.18 -5.81 0.77
CA ILE A 58 -1.87 -6.35 1.94
C ILE A 58 -1.19 -7.67 2.27
N MET A 59 -0.72 -7.80 3.51
CA MET A 59 -0.08 -9.01 4.00
C MET A 59 -0.70 -9.45 5.32
N ASP A 60 -0.73 -10.75 5.54
CA ASP A 60 -1.04 -11.31 6.84
C ASP A 60 0.11 -11.01 7.82
N PRO A 61 -0.16 -10.43 9.01
CA PRO A 61 0.88 -10.02 9.93
C PRO A 61 1.59 -11.20 10.63
N GLU A 62 0.94 -12.37 10.74
CA GLU A 62 1.48 -13.54 11.44
C GLU A 62 2.30 -14.43 10.49
N SER A 63 1.71 -14.83 9.36
CA SER A 63 2.33 -15.71 8.37
C SER A 63 3.27 -14.97 7.42
N ARG A 64 3.12 -13.64 7.32
CA ARG A 64 3.78 -12.77 6.32
C ARG A 64 3.40 -13.09 4.87
N GLU A 65 2.31 -13.83 4.67
CA GLU A 65 1.79 -14.10 3.33
C GLU A 65 1.25 -12.82 2.70
N VAL A 66 1.61 -12.59 1.43
CA VAL A 66 1.07 -11.48 0.66
C VAL A 66 -0.29 -11.88 0.10
N LEU A 67 -1.35 -11.23 0.59
CA LEU A 67 -2.72 -11.52 0.24
C LEU A 67 -3.13 -10.83 -1.06
N LYS A 68 -2.75 -9.56 -1.22
CA LYS A 68 -3.09 -8.73 -2.39
C LYS A 68 -2.01 -7.69 -2.67
N ILE A 69 -1.88 -7.32 -3.95
CA ILE A 69 -0.99 -6.26 -4.43
C ILE A 69 -1.81 -5.33 -5.34
N HIS A 70 -1.60 -4.03 -5.20
CA HIS A 70 -2.13 -3.02 -6.11
C HIS A 70 -1.01 -2.08 -6.57
N GLU A 71 -0.84 -1.94 -7.89
CA GLU A 71 0.15 -1.07 -8.50
C GLU A 71 -0.48 0.18 -9.09
N GLY A 72 0.11 1.34 -8.77
CA GLY A 72 -0.25 2.61 -9.39
C GLY A 72 -1.39 3.35 -8.70
N LEU A 73 -2.03 4.21 -9.48
CA LEU A 73 -3.09 5.09 -9.02
C LEU A 73 -4.43 4.34 -9.00
N ALA A 74 -5.21 4.51 -7.94
CA ALA A 74 -6.59 4.05 -7.85
C ALA A 74 -7.54 5.22 -7.58
N PHE A 75 -8.82 5.05 -7.94
CA PHE A 75 -9.89 5.86 -7.37
C PHE A 75 -10.30 5.30 -6.00
N ALA A 76 -10.97 6.12 -5.20
CA ALA A 76 -11.32 5.74 -3.83
C ALA A 76 -12.25 4.51 -3.74
N GLY A 77 -13.17 4.34 -4.70
CA GLY A 77 -14.03 3.16 -4.79
C GLY A 77 -13.21 1.89 -5.05
N ASP A 78 -12.44 1.88 -6.13
CA ASP A 78 -11.59 0.74 -6.51
C ASP A 78 -10.60 0.37 -5.39
N PHE A 79 -10.05 1.37 -4.70
CA PHE A 79 -9.13 1.12 -3.59
C PHE A 79 -9.85 0.56 -2.35
N ALA A 80 -11.07 1.00 -2.06
CA ALA A 80 -11.89 0.41 -1.01
C ALA A 80 -12.26 -1.05 -1.32
N GLU A 81 -12.57 -1.36 -2.57
CA GLU A 81 -12.81 -2.75 -3.02
C GLU A 81 -11.56 -3.62 -2.89
N PHE A 82 -10.39 -3.09 -3.28
CA PHE A 82 -9.10 -3.74 -3.06
C PHE A 82 -8.90 -4.12 -1.58
N LEU A 83 -9.14 -3.17 -0.66
CA LEU A 83 -9.03 -3.41 0.78
C LEU A 83 -10.05 -4.44 1.28
N ALA A 84 -11.31 -4.36 0.82
CA ALA A 84 -12.37 -5.28 1.24
C ALA A 84 -12.16 -6.71 0.73
N SER A 85 -11.47 -6.90 -0.40
CA SER A 85 -11.21 -8.21 -1.02
C SER A 85 -10.19 -9.08 -0.28
N ALA A 86 -9.57 -8.55 0.77
CA ALA A 86 -8.56 -9.24 1.59
C ALA A 86 -9.10 -9.77 2.92
N ASN A 87 -10.39 -9.55 3.22
CA ASN A 87 -11.09 -10.07 4.39
C ASN A 87 -11.88 -11.35 4.09
#